data_AF-A0A191WL89-F1
#
_entry.id   AF-A0A191WL89-F1
#
_cell.length_a   1.000
_cell.length_b   1.000
_cell.length_c   1.000
_cell.angle_alpha   90.00
_cell.angle_beta   90.00
_cell.angle_gamma   90.00
#
_symmetry.space_group_name_H-M   'P 1'
#
loop_
_entity.id
_entity.type
_entity.pdbx_description
1 polymer ?
#
loop_
_entity_poly.entity_id
_entity_poly.type
_entity_poly.pdbx_seq_one_letter_code
_entity_poly.pdbx_strand_id
1 'polypeptide(L)'
;MDDGGWWFHLRRCVDCGNVGCCDSSIEQHARRHSESTGHRVATSFEPGEHWFWDYVDERAAAAVPLSPPFSRPEGQPAPGPEGRVPEGWRELLH
;
A
#
# COMPACT_ATOMS: atom_id res chain seq x y z
N MET A 1 -2.33 -12.34 16.90
CA MET A 1 -1.39 -11.33 16.41
C MET A 1 -0.50 -12.04 15.40
N ASP A 2 -1.11 -12.43 14.29
CA ASP A 2 -0.47 -13.17 13.21
C ASP A 2 -0.67 -12.30 11.98
N ASP A 3 0.34 -11.52 11.63
CA ASP A 3 0.38 -10.76 10.38
C ASP A 3 1.85 -10.38 10.05
N GLY A 4 2.74 -11.34 10.24
CA GLY A 4 4.19 -11.18 10.05
C GLY A 4 4.62 -11.19 8.58
N GLY A 5 3.74 -10.79 7.66
CA GLY A 5 4.00 -10.78 6.21
C GLY A 5 5.01 -9.72 5.78
N TRP A 6 5.62 -9.93 4.62
CA TRP A 6 6.43 -8.92 3.92
C TRP A 6 5.56 -8.19 2.89
N TRP A 7 5.91 -6.95 2.56
CA TRP A 7 5.18 -6.09 1.61
C TRP A 7 6.11 -5.58 0.53
N PHE A 8 5.58 -5.34 -0.68
CA PHE A 8 6.35 -4.76 -1.78
C PHE A 8 6.20 -3.23 -1.84
N HIS A 9 4.98 -2.73 -2.01
CA HIS A 9 4.65 -1.30 -1.98
C HIS A 9 3.56 -1.02 -0.95
N LEU A 10 3.64 0.13 -0.28
CA LEU A 10 2.61 0.59 0.65
C LEU A 10 1.65 1.55 -0.04
N ARG A 11 0.36 1.43 0.30
CA ARG A 11 -0.70 2.34 -0.11
C ARG A 11 -1.38 2.92 1.11
N ARG A 12 -1.68 4.22 1.06
CA ARG A 12 -2.40 4.94 2.11
C ARG A 12 -3.80 5.31 1.66
N CYS A 13 -4.80 4.93 2.42
CA CYS A 13 -6.18 5.36 2.21
C CYS A 13 -6.29 6.87 2.42
N VAL A 14 -6.95 7.56 1.48
CA VAL A 14 -7.08 9.02 1.55
C VAL A 14 -8.17 9.47 2.52
N ASP A 15 -9.17 8.62 2.75
CA ASP A 15 -10.31 8.93 3.63
C ASP A 15 -9.94 8.79 5.11
N CYS A 16 -9.26 7.71 5.48
CA CYS A 16 -8.97 7.41 6.89
C CYS A 16 -7.49 7.36 7.24
N GLY A 17 -6.58 7.45 6.25
CA GLY A 17 -5.14 7.41 6.48
C GLY A 17 -4.56 6.02 6.76
N ASN A 18 -5.36 4.94 6.70
CA ASN A 18 -4.87 3.58 6.90
C ASN A 18 -3.82 3.20 5.85
N VAL A 19 -2.71 2.58 6.27
CA VAL A 19 -1.63 2.16 5.38
C VAL A 19 -1.62 0.63 5.29
N GLY A 20 -1.66 0.09 4.07
CA GLY A 20 -1.63 -1.34 3.80
C GLY A 20 -0.72 -1.69 2.62
N CYS A 21 -0.32 -2.96 2.51
CA CYS A 21 0.42 -3.43 1.35
C CYS A 21 -0.47 -3.48 0.09
N CYS A 22 0.16 -3.20 -1.05
CA CYS A 22 -0.45 -3.23 -2.38
C CYS A 22 -1.01 -4.61 -2.74
N ASP A 23 -1.94 -4.64 -3.70
CA ASP A 23 -2.59 -5.83 -4.27
C ASP A 23 -1.63 -6.92 -4.74
N SER A 24 -0.40 -6.56 -5.12
CA SER A 24 0.65 -7.52 -5.52
C SER A 24 1.38 -8.17 -4.33
N SER A 25 1.07 -7.79 -3.10
CA SER A 25 1.51 -8.51 -1.89
C SER A 25 0.44 -9.54 -1.51
N ILE A 26 0.87 -10.73 -1.10
CA ILE A 26 0.03 -11.93 -0.82
C ILE A 26 -1.26 -11.61 -0.04
N GLU A 27 -1.23 -10.63 0.86
CA GLU A 27 -2.31 -10.31 1.78
C GLU A 27 -3.31 -9.26 1.27
N GLN A 28 -3.05 -8.60 0.13
CA GLN A 28 -3.95 -7.61 -0.52
C GLN A 28 -4.57 -6.58 0.45
N HIS A 29 -3.79 -6.11 1.44
CA HIS A 29 -4.33 -5.33 2.56
C HIS A 29 -5.04 -4.04 2.16
N ALA A 30 -4.53 -3.33 1.15
CA ALA A 30 -5.16 -2.09 0.70
C ALA A 30 -6.53 -2.32 0.03
N ARG A 31 -6.69 -3.41 -0.74
CA ARG A 31 -7.97 -3.81 -1.34
C ARG A 31 -8.96 -4.29 -0.29
N ARG A 32 -8.52 -5.19 0.60
CA ARG A 32 -9.36 -5.67 1.70
C ARG A 32 -9.85 -4.54 2.59
N HIS A 33 -9.00 -3.55 2.85
CA HIS A 33 -9.39 -2.33 3.53
C HIS A 33 -10.47 -1.57 2.77
N SER A 34 -10.29 -1.35 1.47
CA SER A 34 -11.28 -0.71 0.60
C SER A 34 -12.64 -1.41 0.67
N GLU A 35 -12.65 -2.74 0.51
CA GLU A 35 -13.87 -3.56 0.54
C GLU A 35 -14.55 -3.56 1.91
N SER A 36 -13.77 -3.62 3.00
CA SER A 36 -14.31 -3.67 4.37
C SER A 36 -14.84 -2.33 4.87
N THR A 37 -14.31 -1.21 4.37
CA THR A 37 -14.63 0.14 4.88
C THR A 37 -15.44 0.99 3.90
N GLY A 38 -15.47 0.61 2.62
CA GLY A 38 -16.04 1.43 1.54
C GLY A 38 -15.13 2.55 1.07
N HIS A 39 -13.88 2.64 1.55
CA HIS A 39 -12.93 3.65 1.09
C HIS A 39 -12.39 3.29 -0.30
N ARG A 40 -12.88 3.99 -1.31
CA ARG A 40 -12.56 3.68 -2.72
C ARG A 40 -11.18 4.13 -3.17
N VAL A 41 -10.62 5.19 -2.59
CA VAL A 41 -9.35 5.77 -3.06
C VAL A 41 -8.18 5.51 -2.08
N ALA A 42 -7.06 5.08 -2.62
CA ALA A 42 -5.77 5.08 -1.94
C ALA A 42 -4.69 5.77 -2.77
N THR A 43 -3.64 6.24 -2.11
CA THR A 43 -2.46 6.84 -2.74
C THR A 43 -1.23 5.98 -2.49
N SER A 44 -0.21 6.07 -3.35
CA SER A 44 1.09 5.50 -3.02
C SER A 44 1.65 6.13 -1.76
N PHE A 45 2.19 5.28 -0.88
CA PHE A 45 2.90 5.72 0.30
C PHE A 45 4.41 5.50 0.15
N GLU A 46 4.91 5.42 -1.08
CA GLU A 46 6.33 5.32 -1.39
C GLU A 46 6.97 6.70 -1.56
N PRO A 47 8.23 6.89 -1.13
CA PRO A 47 8.93 8.16 -1.29
C PRO A 47 9.13 8.46 -2.78
N GLY A 48 8.71 9.66 -3.20
CA GLY A 48 8.82 10.12 -4.60
C GLY A 48 7.65 9.75 -5.50
N GLU A 49 6.68 8.96 -5.01
CA GLU A 49 5.47 8.62 -5.76
C GLU A 49 4.27 9.44 -5.27
N HIS A 50 3.57 10.08 -6.21
CA HIS A 50 2.34 10.83 -5.93
C HIS A 50 1.27 10.50 -6.97
N TRP A 51 0.66 9.32 -6.80
CA TRP A 51 -0.46 8.88 -7.62
C TRP A 51 -1.57 8.31 -6.73
N PHE A 52 -2.79 8.30 -7.25
CA PHE A 52 -3.99 7.87 -6.56
C PHE A 52 -4.69 6.80 -7.39
N TRP A 53 -5.27 5.81 -6.71
CA TRP A 53 -5.94 4.69 -7.32
C TRP A 53 -7.31 4.49 -6.71
N ASP A 54 -8.29 4.35 -7.60
CA ASP A 54 -9.65 3.98 -7.26
C ASP A 54 -9.81 2.47 -7.39
N TYR A 55 -10.09 1.81 -6.26
CA TYR A 55 -10.30 0.36 -6.19
C TYR A 55 -11.63 -0.09 -6.77
N VAL A 56 -12.64 0.77 -6.79
CA VAL A 56 -13.98 0.43 -7.27
C VAL A 56 -14.02 0.52 -8.80
N ASP A 57 -13.44 1.57 -9.36
CA ASP A 57 -13.38 1.79 -10.80
C ASP A 57 -12.11 1.22 -11.46
N GLU A 58 -11.20 0.63 -10.67
CA GLU A 58 -9.91 0.07 -11.10
C GLU A 58 -9.12 1.02 -12.03
N ARG A 59 -9.03 2.29 -11.64
CA ARG A 59 -8.39 3.35 -12.43
C ARG A 59 -7.64 4.36 -11.57
N ALA A 60 -6.81 5.18 -12.23
CA ALA A 60 -6.21 6.34 -11.58
C ALA A 60 -7.29 7.32 -11.09
N ALA A 61 -7.18 7.73 -9.83
CA ALA A 61 -8.05 8.73 -9.21
C ALA A 61 -7.42 10.13 -9.27
N ALA A 62 -8.25 11.16 -9.10
CA ALA A 62 -7.78 12.52 -8.96
C ALA A 62 -6.96 12.69 -7.66
N ALA A 63 -5.96 13.58 -7.70
CA ALA A 63 -5.20 13.91 -6.51
C ALA A 63 -6.08 14.62 -5.48
N VAL A 64 -5.99 14.17 -4.22
CA VAL A 64 -6.69 14.79 -3.09
C VAL A 64 -5.68 15.36 -2.08
N PRO A 65 -6.00 16.47 -1.40
CA PRO A 65 -5.15 17.02 -0.37
C PRO A 65 -5.07 16.05 0.82
N LEU A 66 -3.84 15.70 1.23
CA LEU A 66 -3.57 14.83 2.35
C LEU A 66 -2.85 15.58 3.46
N SER A 67 -3.05 15.16 4.70
CA SER A 67 -2.17 15.58 5.80
C SER A 67 -0.93 14.69 5.83
N PRO A 68 0.27 15.24 6.11
CA PRO A 68 1.49 14.44 6.23
C PRO A 68 1.35 13.36 7.33
N PRO A 69 2.12 12.26 7.24
CA PRO A 69 3.18 11.97 6.26
C PRO A 69 2.65 11.56 4.87
N PHE A 70 3.36 11.95 3.81
CA PHE A 70 2.97 11.61 2.43
C PHE A 70 3.55 10.28 1.95
N SER A 71 4.66 9.85 2.54
CA SER A 71 5.34 8.61 2.22
C SER A 71 5.88 7.94 3.48
N ARG A 72 6.22 6.66 3.35
CA ARG A 72 7.02 5.94 4.34
C ARG A 72 8.39 6.62 4.54
N PRO A 73 9.06 6.38 5.67
CA PRO A 73 10.42 6.84 5.89
C PRO A 73 11.38 6.34 4.80
N GLU A 74 12.27 7.20 4.32
CA GLU A 74 13.27 6.84 3.29
C GLU A 74 14.19 5.69 3.76
N GLY A 75 14.45 5.59 5.07
CA GLY A 75 15.25 4.52 5.66
C GLY A 75 14.55 3.16 5.77
N GLN A 76 13.25 3.05 5.44
CA GLN A 76 12.53 1.78 5.44
C GLN A 76 12.66 1.11 4.06
N PRO A 77 13.07 -0.17 3.95
CA PRO A 77 13.16 -0.82 2.65
C PRO A 77 11.78 -1.18 2.08
N ALA A 78 11.70 -1.22 0.75
CA ALA A 78 10.59 -1.74 -0.03
C ALA A 78 11.17 -2.75 -1.05
N PRO A 79 10.88 -4.06 -0.92
CA PRO A 79 10.00 -4.69 0.05
C PRO A 79 10.50 -4.64 1.51
N GLY A 80 9.58 -4.69 2.47
CA GLY A 80 9.86 -4.67 3.91
C GLY A 80 9.01 -5.67 4.69
N PRO A 81 9.25 -5.83 6.01
CA PRO A 81 10.31 -5.22 6.79
C PRO A 81 11.66 -5.91 6.52
N GLU A 82 12.76 -5.19 6.77
CA GLU A 82 14.11 -5.76 6.66
C GLU A 82 14.22 -7.08 7.44
N GLY A 83 14.81 -8.10 6.82
CA GLY A 83 14.98 -9.43 7.43
C GLY A 83 13.75 -10.34 7.38
N ARG A 84 12.60 -9.90 6.84
CA ARG A 84 11.44 -10.76 6.58
C ARG A 84 11.08 -10.92 5.12
N VAL A 85 11.78 -10.24 4.22
CA VAL A 85 11.64 -10.44 2.78
C VAL A 85 12.30 -11.77 2.41
N PRO A 86 11.57 -12.76 1.88
CA PRO A 86 12.14 -14.05 1.49
C PRO A 86 13.08 -13.92 0.28
N GLU A 87 14.06 -14.81 0.18
CA GLU A 87 14.83 -14.99 -1.04
C GLU A 87 13.91 -15.42 -2.19
N GLY A 88 14.04 -14.82 -3.37
CA GLY A 88 13.14 -15.10 -4.50
C GLY A 88 11.77 -14.41 -4.44
N TRP A 89 11.57 -13.41 -3.58
CA TRP A 89 10.29 -12.68 -3.43
C TRP A 89 9.65 -12.18 -4.74
N ARG A 90 10.46 -11.93 -5.78
CA ARG A 90 9.98 -11.53 -7.12
C ARG A 90 9.09 -12.59 -7.77
N GLU A 91 9.34 -13.87 -7.49
CA GLU A 91 8.56 -15.01 -8.00
C GLU A 91 7.23 -15.20 -7.25
N LEU A 92 7.07 -14.50 -6.12
CA LEU A 92 5.86 -14.50 -5.29
C LEU A 92 4.92 -13.33 -5.60
N LEU A 93 5.32 -12.43 -6.51
CA LEU A 93 4.44 -11.38 -7.02
C LEU A 93 3.52 -11.99 -8.08
N HIS A 94 2.21 -11.83 -7.91
CA HIS A 94 1.18 -12.29 -8.84
C HIS A 94 0.78 -11.19 -9.84
#